data_AF-A0A973JW60-F1
#
_entry.id   AF-A0A973JW60-F1
#
_cell.length_a   1.000
_cell.length_b   1.000
_cell.length_c   1.000
_cell.angle_alpha   90.00
_cell.angle_beta   90.00
_cell.angle_gamma   90.00
#
_symmetry.space_group_name_H-M   'P 1'
#
loop_
_entity.id
_entity.type
_entity.pdbx_description
1 polymer ?
#
loop_
_entity_poly.entity_id
_entity_poly.type
_entity_poly.pdbx_seq_one_letter_code
_entity_poly.pdbx_strand_id
1 'polypeptide(L)'
;MTNAGTPPDVAARQHNGTPTSDTMIDLIPGWSLMSLRPVESVRPLKILLITPKGNKEEGTSQKALFSMAVGVLVSITPRQHQIELVDELFGDAINYDGDYDLVGITTRSLNANRAYEIADEFRRHGKTVVLGGVHVSFNYEEALAHGDCVVSGEAENLWAQVLQDLAD
;
A
#
# COMPACT_ATOMS: atom_id res chain seq x y z
N MET A 1 -26.86 30.71 -63.05
CA MET A 1 -25.40 30.56 -62.87
C MET A 1 -25.06 30.96 -61.44
N THR A 2 -25.04 30.01 -60.53
CA THR A 2 -24.54 30.17 -59.15
C THR A 2 -23.84 28.87 -58.80
N ASN A 3 -22.52 28.88 -58.94
CA ASN A 3 -21.64 27.73 -58.76
C ASN A 3 -21.40 27.54 -57.25
N ALA A 4 -21.81 26.39 -56.72
CA ALA A 4 -21.56 26.00 -55.34
C ALA A 4 -20.10 25.53 -55.23
N GLY A 5 -19.26 26.32 -54.56
CA GLY A 5 -17.86 26.00 -54.31
C GLY A 5 -17.73 24.87 -53.28
N THR A 6 -17.01 23.82 -53.67
CA THR A 6 -16.55 22.72 -52.82
C THR A 6 -15.62 23.25 -51.71
N PRO A 7 -15.77 22.84 -50.43
CA PRO A 7 -14.83 23.25 -49.38
C PRO A 7 -13.47 22.54 -49.51
N PRO A 8 -12.37 23.17 -49.06
CA PRO A 8 -11.03 22.64 -49.19
C PRO A 8 -10.71 21.48 -48.23
N ASP A 9 -9.75 20.69 -48.70
CA ASP A 9 -9.13 19.47 -48.20
C ASP A 9 -8.79 19.47 -46.69
N VAL A 10 -9.24 18.44 -45.97
CA VAL A 10 -8.96 18.23 -44.54
C VAL A 10 -7.60 17.53 -44.44
N ALA A 11 -6.54 18.33 -44.34
CA ALA A 11 -5.20 17.86 -44.06
C ALA A 11 -5.14 17.10 -42.72
N ALA A 12 -4.43 15.97 -42.76
CA ALA A 12 -4.19 15.02 -41.68
C ALA A 12 -3.85 15.70 -40.34
N ARG A 13 -4.71 15.48 -39.33
CA ARG A 13 -4.37 15.72 -37.93
C ARG A 13 -3.35 14.68 -37.50
N GLN A 14 -2.11 15.11 -37.29
CA GLN A 14 -1.12 14.32 -36.56
C GLN A 14 -1.65 14.07 -35.14
N HIS A 15 -1.86 12.80 -34.83
CA HIS A 15 -2.22 12.32 -33.50
C HIS A 15 -0.97 12.42 -32.63
N ASN A 16 -0.79 13.55 -31.94
CA ASN A 16 0.20 13.64 -30.88
C ASN A 16 -0.22 12.66 -29.77
N GLY A 17 0.59 11.62 -29.60
CA GLY A 17 0.36 10.57 -28.62
C GLY A 17 0.15 11.13 -27.23
N THR A 18 -0.82 10.59 -26.52
CA THR A 18 -0.94 10.73 -25.07
C THR A 18 0.37 10.34 -24.40
N PRO A 19 0.95 11.18 -23.52
CA PRO A 19 2.14 10.81 -22.76
C PRO A 19 1.83 9.57 -21.92
N THR A 20 2.70 8.57 -21.97
CA THR A 20 2.68 7.44 -21.05
C THR A 20 3.03 7.92 -19.64
N SER A 21 2.57 7.20 -18.61
CA SER A 21 2.68 7.61 -17.19
C SER A 21 4.08 8.01 -16.75
N ASP A 22 5.12 7.49 -17.40
CA ASP A 22 6.52 7.74 -17.09
C ASP A 22 6.96 9.20 -17.28
N THR A 23 6.27 9.99 -18.12
CA THR A 23 6.70 11.37 -18.41
C THR A 23 6.11 12.42 -17.46
N MET A 24 5.22 12.04 -16.54
CA MET A 24 4.59 12.99 -15.59
C MET A 24 5.41 13.27 -14.33
N ILE A 25 6.51 12.55 -14.10
CA ILE A 25 7.34 12.65 -12.89
C ILE A 25 8.30 13.87 -12.94
N ASP A 26 8.57 14.42 -14.12
CA ASP A 26 9.60 15.46 -14.34
C ASP A 26 9.12 16.92 -14.17
N LEU A 27 7.85 17.19 -13.85
CA LEU A 27 7.26 18.54 -13.95
C LEU A 27 7.25 19.38 -12.66
N ILE A 28 7.80 18.90 -11.55
CA ILE A 28 7.88 19.68 -10.30
C ILE A 28 9.34 20.00 -9.98
N PRO A 29 9.84 21.23 -10.15
CA PRO A 29 11.20 21.58 -9.77
C PRO A 29 11.28 21.76 -8.25
N GLY A 30 12.04 20.91 -7.55
CA GLY A 30 12.39 21.10 -6.13
C GLY A 30 12.13 19.92 -5.20
N TRP A 31 11.45 18.87 -5.66
CA TRP A 31 11.43 17.60 -4.95
C TRP A 31 12.60 16.74 -5.44
N SER A 32 13.65 16.62 -4.64
CA SER A 32 14.60 15.53 -4.84
C SER A 32 13.88 14.27 -4.38
N LEU A 33 13.19 13.60 -5.30
CA LEU A 33 12.79 12.21 -5.10
C LEU A 33 14.09 11.48 -4.73
N MET A 34 14.25 11.08 -3.47
CA MET A 34 15.28 10.12 -3.08
C MET A 34 15.24 9.03 -4.12
N SER A 35 16.37 8.79 -4.80
CA SER A 35 16.50 7.99 -6.02
C SER A 35 15.92 6.59 -5.84
N LEU A 36 14.60 6.45 -5.92
CA LEU A 36 13.92 5.17 -5.92
C LEU A 36 14.40 4.44 -7.17
N ARG A 37 14.87 3.20 -6.98
CA ARG A 37 15.31 2.40 -8.11
C ARG A 37 14.13 2.06 -9.02
N PRO A 38 14.36 1.79 -10.32
CA PRO A 38 13.33 1.27 -11.20
C PRO A 38 12.68 0.04 -10.57
N VAL A 39 11.35 -0.07 -10.67
CA VAL A 39 10.57 -1.14 -10.05
C VAL A 39 11.09 -2.52 -10.45
N GLU A 40 11.55 -2.68 -11.69
CA GLU A 40 12.05 -3.95 -12.24
C GLU A 40 13.39 -4.41 -11.62
N SER A 41 14.04 -3.57 -10.80
CA SER A 41 15.34 -3.86 -10.20
C SER A 41 15.28 -4.49 -8.81
N VAL A 42 14.10 -4.60 -8.20
CA VAL A 42 13.94 -5.21 -6.87
C VAL A 42 13.32 -6.60 -6.95
N ARG A 43 13.73 -7.50 -6.05
CA ARG A 43 13.21 -8.88 -6.03
C ARG A 43 11.70 -8.89 -5.71
N PRO A 44 10.93 -9.85 -6.27
CA PRO A 44 9.55 -10.10 -5.86
C PRO A 44 9.44 -10.37 -4.35
N LEU A 45 8.36 -9.89 -3.73
CA LEU A 45 8.05 -10.09 -2.31
C LEU A 45 6.68 -10.74 -2.17
N LYS A 46 6.51 -11.59 -1.15
CA LYS A 46 5.21 -12.08 -0.67
C LYS A 46 4.78 -11.25 0.53
N ILE A 47 3.71 -10.49 0.36
CA ILE A 47 3.25 -9.48 1.31
C ILE A 47 1.90 -9.92 1.87
N LEU A 48 1.79 -9.96 3.19
CA LEU A 48 0.52 -10.11 3.89
C LEU A 48 0.09 -8.76 4.45
N LEU A 49 -1.11 -8.28 4.11
CA LEU A 49 -1.71 -7.09 4.72
C LEU A 49 -2.87 -7.49 5.63
N ILE A 50 -2.79 -7.12 6.90
CA ILE A 50 -3.72 -7.52 7.95
C ILE A 50 -4.50 -6.31 8.47
N THR A 51 -5.82 -6.44 8.54
CA THR A 51 -6.69 -5.56 9.33
C THR A 51 -7.21 -6.34 10.54
N PRO A 52 -6.65 -6.10 11.74
CA PRO A 52 -7.06 -6.82 12.94
C PRO A 52 -8.44 -6.42 13.43
N LYS A 53 -9.11 -7.34 14.11
CA LYS A 53 -10.37 -7.10 14.82
C LYS A 53 -10.10 -6.94 16.31
N GLY A 54 -10.45 -5.79 16.87
CA GLY A 54 -10.27 -5.55 18.30
C GLY A 54 -11.24 -6.36 19.15
N ASN A 55 -10.80 -6.83 20.33
CA ASN A 55 -11.67 -7.53 21.29
C ASN A 55 -12.88 -6.68 21.73
N LYS A 56 -12.75 -5.34 21.72
CA LYS A 56 -13.84 -4.40 22.04
C LYS A 56 -14.82 -4.17 20.87
N GLU A 57 -14.54 -4.73 19.71
CA GLU A 57 -15.45 -4.74 18.55
C GLU A 57 -16.38 -5.99 18.59
N GLU A 58 -16.32 -6.81 19.63
CA GLU A 58 -17.34 -7.83 19.89
C GLU A 58 -18.63 -7.20 20.42
N GLY A 59 -19.74 -7.36 19.69
CA GLY A 59 -21.07 -6.88 20.09
C GLY A 59 -21.41 -5.44 19.67
N THR A 60 -20.56 -4.77 18.90
CA THR A 60 -20.93 -3.49 18.26
C THR A 60 -21.83 -3.73 17.05
N SER A 61 -22.82 -2.85 16.85
CA SER A 61 -23.67 -2.82 15.64
C SER A 61 -22.92 -2.29 14.40
N GLN A 62 -21.64 -1.94 14.55
CA GLN A 62 -20.82 -1.43 13.46
C GLN A 62 -20.53 -2.56 12.47
N LYS A 63 -20.97 -2.37 11.24
CA LYS A 63 -20.73 -3.34 10.16
C LYS A 63 -19.24 -3.34 9.80
N ALA A 64 -18.72 -4.52 9.46
CA ALA A 64 -17.38 -4.63 8.88
C ALA A 64 -17.28 -3.76 7.63
N LEU A 65 -16.30 -2.88 7.60
CA LEU A 65 -15.96 -2.03 6.47
C LEU A 65 -14.51 -2.30 6.11
N PHE A 66 -14.28 -2.56 4.84
CA PHE A 66 -12.94 -2.77 4.31
C PHE A 66 -12.08 -1.52 4.51
N SER A 67 -10.82 -1.71 4.89
CA SER A 67 -9.87 -0.61 5.08
C SER A 67 -9.47 0.01 3.74
N MET A 68 -9.90 1.27 3.50
CA MET A 68 -9.54 1.98 2.27
C MET A 68 -8.03 2.20 2.15
N ALA A 69 -7.33 2.42 3.27
CA ALA A 69 -5.87 2.55 3.28
C ALA A 69 -5.20 1.30 2.74
N VAL A 70 -5.66 0.10 3.14
CA VAL A 70 -5.16 -1.18 2.59
C VAL A 70 -5.48 -1.28 1.09
N GLY A 71 -6.68 -0.88 0.67
CA GLY A 71 -7.05 -0.84 -0.74
C GLY A 71 -6.14 0.06 -1.60
N VAL A 72 -5.75 1.23 -1.07
CA VAL A 72 -4.79 2.12 -1.73
C VAL A 72 -3.44 1.42 -1.87
N LEU A 73 -2.90 0.85 -0.78
CA LEU A 73 -1.63 0.10 -0.81
C LEU A 73 -1.66 -1.02 -1.85
N VAL A 74 -2.74 -1.81 -1.90
CA VAL A 74 -2.91 -2.86 -2.92
C VAL A 74 -2.84 -2.29 -4.32
N SER A 75 -3.48 -1.14 -4.58
CA SER A 75 -3.52 -0.55 -5.93
C SER A 75 -2.17 0.01 -6.40
N ILE A 76 -1.37 0.54 -5.48
CA ILE A 76 -0.08 1.17 -5.79
C ILE A 76 1.09 0.19 -5.68
N THR A 77 0.87 -1.00 -5.11
CA THR A 77 1.91 -2.02 -5.01
C THR A 77 2.27 -2.53 -6.41
N PRO A 78 3.56 -2.53 -6.79
CA PRO A 78 3.99 -3.07 -8.06
C PRO A 78 3.58 -4.53 -8.26
N ARG A 79 3.16 -4.87 -9.50
CA ARG A 79 2.61 -6.20 -9.86
C ARG A 79 3.55 -7.39 -9.64
N GLN A 80 4.85 -7.14 -9.49
CA GLN A 80 5.83 -8.19 -9.20
C GLN A 80 5.71 -8.73 -7.77
N HIS A 81 5.16 -7.94 -6.84
CA HIS A 81 4.90 -8.40 -5.48
C HIS A 81 3.56 -9.12 -5.43
N GLN A 82 3.49 -10.17 -4.62
CA GLN A 82 2.28 -10.93 -4.37
C GLN A 82 1.67 -10.43 -3.07
N ILE A 83 0.37 -10.11 -3.08
CA ILE A 83 -0.33 -9.62 -1.91
C ILE A 83 -1.41 -10.61 -1.51
N GLU A 84 -1.40 -10.97 -0.24
CA GLU A 84 -2.51 -11.62 0.46
C GLU A 84 -3.14 -10.62 1.43
N LEU A 85 -4.47 -10.65 1.53
CA LEU A 85 -5.23 -9.80 2.44
C LEU A 85 -5.89 -10.68 3.49
N VAL A 86 -5.81 -10.25 4.75
CA VAL A 86 -6.59 -10.82 5.84
C VAL A 86 -7.29 -9.70 6.57
N ASP A 87 -8.63 -9.75 6.62
CA ASP A 87 -9.43 -8.82 7.40
C ASP A 87 -10.24 -9.59 8.46
N GLU A 88 -9.77 -9.57 9.70
CA GLU A 88 -10.43 -10.25 10.82
C GLU A 88 -11.85 -9.68 11.06
N LEU A 89 -12.17 -8.46 10.57
CA LEU A 89 -13.54 -7.92 10.64
C LEU A 89 -14.51 -8.69 9.73
N PHE A 90 -14.01 -9.28 8.64
CA PHE A 90 -14.80 -10.11 7.72
C PHE A 90 -14.75 -11.61 8.10
N GLY A 91 -14.02 -11.97 9.15
CA GLY A 91 -13.91 -13.34 9.63
C GLY A 91 -12.80 -14.15 8.95
N ASP A 92 -11.88 -13.48 8.25
CA ASP A 92 -10.71 -14.13 7.66
C ASP A 92 -9.78 -14.69 8.75
N ALA A 93 -9.19 -15.84 8.48
CA ALA A 93 -8.21 -16.47 9.37
C ALA A 93 -6.79 -16.07 8.98
N ILE A 94 -5.95 -15.77 9.97
CA ILE A 94 -4.53 -15.49 9.77
C ILE A 94 -3.75 -16.81 9.68
N ASN A 95 -3.02 -17.01 8.58
CA ASN A 95 -2.08 -18.12 8.44
C ASN A 95 -0.69 -17.72 8.95
N TYR A 96 -0.38 -18.00 10.22
CA TYR A 96 0.91 -17.66 10.83
C TYR A 96 2.10 -18.44 10.27
N ASP A 97 1.86 -19.60 9.67
CA ASP A 97 2.89 -20.43 9.04
C ASP A 97 3.13 -20.05 7.56
N GLY A 98 2.44 -19.02 7.07
CA GLY A 98 2.56 -18.56 5.70
C GLY A 98 3.96 -18.05 5.36
N ASP A 99 4.40 -18.35 4.14
CA ASP A 99 5.69 -17.91 3.64
C ASP A 99 5.62 -16.46 3.14
N TYR A 100 5.62 -15.51 4.06
CA TYR A 100 5.65 -14.07 3.76
C TYR A 100 7.06 -13.49 3.93
N ASP A 101 7.42 -12.52 3.11
CA ASP A 101 8.59 -11.66 3.29
C ASP A 101 8.26 -10.45 4.19
N LEU A 102 7.03 -9.95 4.07
CA LEU A 102 6.54 -8.73 4.74
C LEU A 102 5.15 -8.96 5.31
N VAL A 103 4.92 -8.55 6.55
CA VAL A 103 3.59 -8.47 7.15
C VAL A 103 3.28 -7.02 7.51
N GLY A 104 2.34 -6.40 6.81
CA GLY A 104 1.84 -5.05 7.09
C GLY A 104 0.56 -5.10 7.92
N ILE A 105 0.52 -4.42 9.06
CA ILE A 105 -0.64 -4.47 9.98
C ILE A 105 -1.22 -3.07 10.17
N THR A 106 -2.51 -2.91 9.87
CA THR A 106 -3.23 -1.62 10.03
C THR A 106 -3.82 -1.50 11.44
N THR A 107 -3.24 -0.62 12.24
CA THR A 107 -3.55 -0.48 13.66
C THR A 107 -4.41 0.75 13.97
N ARG A 108 -5.52 0.52 14.67
CA ARG A 108 -6.42 1.51 15.28
C ARG A 108 -6.38 1.33 16.79
N SER A 109 -6.73 2.37 17.55
CA SER A 109 -6.69 2.28 19.03
C SER A 109 -7.60 1.18 19.59
N LEU A 110 -8.66 0.80 18.88
CA LEU A 110 -9.56 -0.28 19.27
C LEU A 110 -8.96 -1.69 19.09
N ASN A 111 -8.00 -1.84 18.19
CA ASN A 111 -7.39 -3.12 17.85
C ASN A 111 -5.87 -3.18 18.15
N ALA A 112 -5.31 -2.16 18.80
CA ALA A 112 -3.87 -2.05 19.08
C ALA A 112 -3.27 -3.30 19.74
N ASN A 113 -3.84 -3.75 20.85
CA ASN A 113 -3.37 -4.96 21.53
C ASN A 113 -3.39 -6.19 20.60
N ARG A 114 -4.47 -6.36 19.82
CA ARG A 114 -4.58 -7.47 18.87
C ARG A 114 -3.54 -7.36 17.75
N ALA A 115 -3.30 -6.14 17.24
CA ALA A 115 -2.27 -5.89 16.24
C ALA A 115 -0.87 -6.24 16.76
N TYR A 116 -0.57 -5.90 18.01
CA TYR A 116 0.71 -6.23 18.66
C TYR A 116 0.87 -7.73 18.91
N GLU A 117 -0.17 -8.43 19.34
CA GLU A 117 -0.16 -9.89 19.46
C GLU A 117 0.16 -10.57 18.12
N ILE A 118 -0.50 -10.12 17.03
CA ILE A 118 -0.26 -10.64 15.68
C ILE A 118 1.18 -10.33 15.24
N ALA A 119 1.64 -9.10 15.47
CA ALA A 119 2.99 -8.65 15.12
C ALA A 119 4.06 -9.48 15.81
N ASP A 120 3.94 -9.66 17.13
CA ASP A 120 4.89 -10.43 17.92
C ASP A 120 4.94 -11.89 17.48
N GLU A 121 3.80 -12.50 17.13
CA GLU A 121 3.77 -13.87 16.63
C GLU A 121 4.47 -14.02 15.27
N PHE A 122 4.22 -13.13 14.32
CA PHE A 122 4.94 -13.15 13.04
C PHE A 122 6.45 -12.91 13.20
N ARG A 123 6.86 -12.04 14.13
CA ARG A 123 8.28 -11.83 14.44
C ARG A 123 8.91 -13.06 15.08
N ARG A 124 8.18 -13.78 15.95
CA ARG A 124 8.64 -15.09 16.47
C ARG A 124 8.85 -16.11 15.36
N HIS A 125 8.10 -16.01 14.27
CA HIS A 125 8.27 -16.81 13.06
C HIS A 125 9.32 -16.26 12.09
N GLY A 126 10.06 -15.22 12.49
CA GLY A 126 11.15 -14.62 11.70
C GLY A 126 10.67 -13.80 10.50
N LYS A 127 9.41 -13.33 10.50
CA LYS A 127 8.86 -12.48 9.45
C LYS A 127 9.11 -11.01 9.77
N THR A 128 9.40 -10.21 8.73
CA THR A 128 9.51 -8.76 8.88
C THR A 128 8.12 -8.14 9.04
N VAL A 129 7.92 -7.39 10.12
CA VAL A 129 6.64 -6.75 10.44
C VAL A 129 6.72 -5.23 10.33
N VAL A 130 5.81 -4.66 9.55
CA VAL A 130 5.58 -3.21 9.44
C VAL A 130 4.24 -2.86 10.08
N LEU A 131 4.29 -2.02 11.13
CA LEU A 131 3.10 -1.51 11.79
C LEU A 131 2.73 -0.14 11.21
N GLY A 132 1.46 0.05 10.90
CA GLY A 132 0.94 1.35 10.44
C GLY A 132 -0.45 1.63 10.99
N GLY A 133 -1.09 2.69 10.47
CA GLY A 133 -2.42 3.11 10.87
C GLY A 133 -2.44 4.16 11.97
N VAL A 134 -3.61 4.74 12.21
CA VAL A 134 -3.79 5.94 13.05
C VAL A 134 -3.19 5.78 14.44
N HIS A 135 -3.28 4.60 15.04
CA HIS A 135 -2.76 4.39 16.39
C HIS A 135 -1.24 4.46 16.43
N VAL A 136 -0.57 3.82 15.47
CA VAL A 136 0.89 3.82 15.34
C VAL A 136 1.41 5.23 15.06
N SER A 137 0.72 6.01 14.23
CA SER A 137 1.12 7.40 13.96
C SER A 137 1.20 8.28 15.21
N PHE A 138 0.31 8.07 16.18
CA PHE A 138 0.29 8.82 17.44
C PHE A 138 1.09 8.16 18.58
N ASN A 139 1.31 6.84 18.52
CA ASN A 139 1.93 6.06 19.59
C ASN A 139 3.05 5.17 19.02
N TYR A 140 3.92 5.74 18.18
CA TYR A 140 4.95 4.97 17.48
C TYR A 140 5.99 4.36 18.44
N GLU A 141 6.27 5.01 19.58
CA GLU A 141 7.25 4.54 20.56
C GLU A 141 6.86 3.17 21.16
N GLU A 142 5.57 2.96 21.49
CA GLU A 142 5.11 1.65 21.94
C GLU A 142 5.03 0.64 20.78
N ALA A 143 4.61 1.09 19.59
CA ALA A 143 4.55 0.22 18.41
C ALA A 143 5.92 -0.33 18.01
N LEU A 144 7.00 0.44 18.19
CA LEU A 144 8.38 0.02 17.91
C LEU A 144 8.84 -1.18 18.76
N ALA A 145 8.18 -1.48 19.88
CA ALA A 145 8.46 -2.70 20.64
C ALA A 145 7.99 -3.96 19.89
N HIS A 146 6.98 -3.82 19.03
CA HIS A 146 6.24 -4.92 18.40
C HIS A 146 6.50 -5.06 16.89
N GLY A 147 7.04 -4.04 16.22
CA GLY A 147 7.36 -4.08 14.78
C GLY A 147 8.86 -3.95 14.51
N ASP A 148 9.29 -4.37 13.32
CA ASP A 148 10.65 -4.12 12.84
C ASP A 148 10.75 -2.74 12.16
N CYS A 149 9.61 -2.23 11.69
CA CYS A 149 9.45 -0.88 11.17
C CYS A 149 8.04 -0.34 11.51
N VAL A 150 7.93 0.98 11.66
CA VAL A 150 6.65 1.68 11.85
C VAL A 150 6.48 2.73 10.76
N VAL A 151 5.28 2.80 10.20
CA VAL A 151 4.89 3.84 9.25
C VAL A 151 3.99 4.84 9.98
N SER A 152 4.48 6.06 10.16
CA SER A 152 3.73 7.17 10.75
C SER A 152 3.23 8.11 9.66
N GLY A 153 1.93 8.40 9.67
CA GLY A 153 1.24 9.18 8.64
C GLY A 153 0.65 8.31 7.53
N GLU A 154 0.60 8.88 6.31
CA GLU A 154 0.01 8.22 5.14
C GLU A 154 1.01 7.27 4.48
N ALA A 155 0.65 5.98 4.46
CA ALA A 155 1.56 4.91 4.06
C ALA A 155 1.86 4.93 2.55
N GLU A 156 0.95 5.41 1.71
CA GLU A 156 1.13 5.46 0.26
C GLU A 156 2.34 6.29 -0.18
N ASN A 157 2.74 7.27 0.63
CA ASN A 157 3.89 8.13 0.35
C ASN A 157 5.23 7.43 0.64
N LEU A 158 5.22 6.41 1.49
CA LEU A 158 6.42 5.71 1.96
C LEU A 158 6.48 4.25 1.47
N TRP A 159 5.37 3.72 0.94
CA TRP A 159 5.23 2.31 0.61
C TRP A 159 6.27 1.82 -0.38
N ALA A 160 6.54 2.60 -1.44
CA ALA A 160 7.57 2.26 -2.42
C ALA A 160 8.96 2.14 -1.77
N GLN A 161 9.29 3.03 -0.83
CA GLN A 161 10.56 3.00 -0.10
C GLN A 161 10.64 1.78 0.81
N VAL A 162 9.58 1.49 1.58
CA VAL A 162 9.50 0.31 2.46
C VAL A 162 9.75 -0.99 1.66
N LEU A 163 9.13 -1.12 0.48
CA LEU A 163 9.32 -2.29 -0.37
C LEU A 163 10.73 -2.37 -0.94
N GLN A 164 11.36 -1.25 -1.29
CA GLN A 164 12.72 -1.23 -1.81
C GLN A 164 13.74 -1.60 -0.73
N ASP A 165 13.61 -1.04 0.47
CA ASP A 165 14.51 -1.31 1.59
C ASP A 165 14.46 -2.78 2.04
N LEU A 166 13.31 -3.44 1.92
CA LEU A 166 13.16 -4.87 2.24
C LEU A 166 13.62 -5.80 1.12
N ALA A 167 13.60 -5.33 -0.12
CA ALA A 167 13.99 -6.11 -1.28
C ALA A 167 15.50 -6.10 -1.55
N ASP A 168 16.25 -5.25 -0.83
CA ASP A 168 17.73 -5.28 -0.76
C ASP A 168 18.28 -6.50 -0.01
#